data_AF-A0A841H154-F1
#
_entry.id   AF-A0A841H154-F1
#
_cell.length_a   1.000
_cell.length_b   1.000
_cell.length_c   1.000
_cell.angle_alpha   90.00
_cell.angle_beta   90.00
_cell.angle_gamma   90.00
#
_symmetry.space_group_name_H-M   'P 1'
#
loop_
_entity.id
_entity.type
_entity.pdbx_description
1 polymer ?
#
loop_
_entity_poly.entity_id
_entity_poly.type
_entity_poly.pdbx_seq_one_letter_code
_entity_poly.pdbx_strand_id
1 'polypeptide(L)'
;MKLKRPAFDRRWLAATLVLAAAACGDQQPTAVQRADDGNVPETALQEFDCTANIRAAAVNCAPTAPAGNGSRNILGGQNSLLKLTSSNVSYNAGTEIFQFDVTVQNLLNEAMGTPDGVTPDPEGIRVFFHAGPAVTSGTGTVTVANADGTADITGVEQPFFAYHEILRQNEVSAAHTWQLSAPASVGTVAFKMYVETDVQYLLVINEMLVNPSGTSMETNGDFVELYNAGTLKVDLQNLVIADSAASGRRPYHLIASSVVIAPGGYVVLGTTTNTTNNGGLPVDYAWGGSVALQSSLDAFKIARVYGADTLTLDRTQYASAATSAQDGVSRELKNPALDNSNMDGSNWGSASVTSVYGPGGRGTPRAQNSAFTP
;
A
#
# COMPACT_ATOMS: atom_id res chain seq x y z
N MET A 1 78.75 -15.26 -40.46
CA MET A 1 79.05 -14.38 -41.61
C MET A 1 78.07 -13.21 -41.56
N LYS A 2 78.61 -11.99 -41.58
CA LYS A 2 78.03 -10.63 -41.66
C LYS A 2 76.67 -10.53 -42.40
N LEU A 3 75.75 -9.57 -42.21
CA LEU A 3 75.49 -8.44 -41.29
C LEU A 3 74.25 -7.73 -41.90
N LYS A 4 73.32 -7.18 -41.09
CA LYS A 4 72.72 -5.82 -41.22
C LYS A 4 71.35 -5.70 -40.53
N ARG A 5 71.30 -4.83 -39.52
CA ARG A 5 70.10 -4.06 -39.10
C ARG A 5 70.04 -2.75 -39.91
N PRO A 6 68.87 -2.09 -40.02
CA PRO A 6 68.62 -0.92 -39.16
C PRO A 6 67.16 -0.92 -38.61
N ALA A 7 66.94 -0.65 -37.33
CA ALA A 7 66.71 0.66 -36.70
C ALA A 7 65.44 1.38 -37.21
N PHE A 8 64.38 1.38 -36.40
CA PHE A 8 63.32 2.40 -36.48
C PHE A 8 62.88 2.84 -35.07
N ASP A 9 62.70 4.15 -35.01
CA ASP A 9 62.69 5.05 -33.87
C ASP A 9 61.31 5.05 -33.18
N ARG A 10 61.29 5.04 -31.84
CA ARG A 10 60.07 4.97 -31.02
C ARG A 10 59.74 6.38 -30.52
N ARG A 11 59.00 7.16 -31.33
CA ARG A 11 58.40 8.42 -30.87
C ARG A 11 56.93 8.19 -30.53
N TRP A 12 56.61 8.39 -29.25
CA TRP A 12 55.27 8.35 -28.69
C TRP A 12 54.49 9.59 -29.17
N LEU A 13 53.38 9.36 -29.87
CA LEU A 13 52.29 10.32 -30.03
C LEU A 13 51.17 9.89 -29.09
N ALA A 14 50.99 10.63 -28.00
CA ALA A 14 49.84 10.49 -27.12
C ALA A 14 48.59 10.96 -27.88
N ALA A 15 47.76 10.01 -28.30
CA ALA A 15 46.41 10.31 -28.76
C ALA A 15 45.50 10.38 -27.53
N THR A 16 45.09 11.59 -27.18
CA THR A 16 44.09 11.86 -26.15
C THR A 16 42.74 11.32 -26.64
N LEU A 17 42.35 10.13 -26.17
CA LEU A 17 40.98 9.63 -26.32
C LEU A 17 40.09 10.42 -25.35
N VAL A 18 39.28 11.33 -25.89
CA VAL A 18 38.18 11.93 -25.14
C VAL A 18 37.11 10.84 -25.01
N LEU A 19 37.05 10.17 -23.86
CA LEU A 19 35.87 9.39 -23.48
C LEU A 19 34.72 10.36 -23.25
N ALA A 20 33.80 10.44 -24.21
CA ALA A 20 32.46 10.92 -23.93
C ALA A 20 31.79 9.87 -23.04
N ALA A 21 31.71 10.16 -21.74
CA ALA A 21 30.82 9.44 -20.84
C ALA A 21 29.38 9.73 -21.29
N ALA A 22 28.81 8.84 -22.10
CA ALA A 22 27.37 8.76 -22.23
C ALA A 22 26.85 8.32 -20.86
N ALA A 23 26.47 9.29 -20.03
CA ALA A 23 25.68 9.03 -18.86
C ALA A 23 24.40 8.35 -19.35
N CYS A 24 24.22 7.07 -19.01
CA CYS A 24 22.89 6.49 -18.98
C CYS A 24 22.10 7.36 -18.02
N GLY A 25 21.22 8.21 -18.58
CA GLY A 25 20.23 8.88 -17.76
C GLY A 25 19.33 7.80 -17.20
N ASP A 26 19.57 7.41 -15.96
CA ASP A 26 18.55 6.77 -15.14
C ASP A 26 17.36 7.73 -15.17
N GLN A 27 16.32 7.35 -15.93
CA GLN A 27 15.00 7.95 -15.81
C GLN A 27 14.46 7.48 -14.47
N GLN A 28 15.04 8.04 -13.40
CA GLN A 28 14.51 7.96 -12.06
C GLN A 28 13.19 8.74 -12.08
N PRO A 29 12.12 8.20 -11.46
CA PRO A 29 10.88 8.96 -11.36
C PRO A 29 11.22 10.30 -10.71
N THR A 30 10.93 11.40 -11.41
CA THR A 30 10.89 12.71 -10.78
C THR A 30 10.00 12.59 -9.56
N ALA A 31 10.52 12.96 -8.40
CA ALA A 31 9.80 12.92 -7.13
C ALA A 31 8.44 13.60 -7.33
N VAL A 32 7.40 12.79 -7.42
CA VAL A 32 6.04 13.25 -7.20
C VAL A 32 6.03 13.55 -5.69
N GLN A 33 5.55 14.73 -5.30
CA GLN A 33 5.14 14.95 -3.91
C GLN A 33 4.34 13.75 -3.45
N ARG A 34 4.38 13.37 -2.16
CA ARG A 34 3.58 12.26 -1.60
C ARG A 34 2.22 12.34 -2.28
N ALA A 35 1.94 11.40 -3.19
CA ALA A 35 0.78 11.54 -4.04
C ALA A 35 -0.39 11.58 -3.05
N ASP A 36 -1.10 12.70 -3.00
CA ASP A 36 -2.49 12.66 -2.61
C ASP A 36 -3.04 11.48 -3.38
N ASP A 37 -3.51 10.47 -2.66
CA ASP A 37 -4.12 9.26 -3.21
C ASP A 37 -5.50 9.61 -3.81
N GLY A 38 -5.57 10.77 -4.47
CA GLY A 38 -6.73 11.35 -5.11
C GLY A 38 -7.39 10.30 -5.97
N ASN A 39 -8.57 9.92 -5.50
CA ASN A 39 -9.42 8.81 -5.94
C ASN A 39 -9.09 7.43 -5.35
N VAL A 40 -8.91 7.31 -4.02
CA VAL A 40 -9.35 6.10 -3.32
C VAL A 40 -10.90 6.10 -3.34
N PRO A 41 -11.56 5.08 -3.92
CA PRO A 41 -13.00 4.98 -3.84
C PRO A 41 -13.41 4.83 -2.37
N GLU A 42 -14.61 5.25 -2.03
CA GLU A 42 -15.03 5.73 -0.71
C GLU A 42 -15.08 4.66 0.40
N THR A 43 -14.14 4.62 1.35
CA THR A 43 -14.52 4.15 2.70
C THR A 43 -15.20 5.32 3.36
N ALA A 44 -16.51 5.22 3.60
CA ALA A 44 -17.24 6.28 4.24
C ALA A 44 -16.64 6.54 5.63
N LEU A 45 -16.14 7.75 5.86
CA LEU A 45 -15.43 8.10 7.07
C LEU A 45 -16.41 8.19 8.24
N GLN A 46 -16.23 7.34 9.25
CA GLN A 46 -17.01 7.38 10.48
C GLN A 46 -16.21 8.14 11.55
N GLU A 47 -16.54 9.41 11.76
CA GLU A 47 -15.85 10.27 12.74
C GLU A 47 -15.91 9.71 14.16
N PHE A 48 -14.90 10.03 14.97
CA PHE A 48 -15.02 9.99 16.42
C PHE A 48 -15.69 11.28 16.89
N ASP A 49 -16.99 11.23 17.20
CA ASP A 49 -17.73 12.38 17.74
C ASP A 49 -17.66 12.34 19.26
N CYS A 50 -16.91 13.28 19.82
CA CYS A 50 -16.51 13.29 21.22
C CYS A 50 -17.09 14.48 21.98
N THR A 51 -17.45 14.22 23.23
CA THR A 51 -17.84 15.24 24.21
C THR A 51 -16.96 15.14 25.45
N ALA A 52 -16.41 16.27 25.89
CA ALA A 52 -15.70 16.41 27.15
C ALA A 52 -16.50 17.28 28.11
N ASN A 53 -16.84 16.73 29.27
CA ASN A 53 -17.42 17.49 30.38
C ASN A 53 -16.31 17.87 31.35
N ILE A 54 -15.99 19.17 31.38
CA ILE A 54 -14.81 19.70 32.08
C ILE A 54 -14.92 19.47 33.58
N ARG A 55 -16.08 19.77 34.17
CA ARG A 55 -16.28 19.65 35.63
C ARG A 55 -16.53 18.22 36.09
N ALA A 56 -17.17 17.40 35.26
CA ALA A 56 -17.41 16.00 35.56
C ALA A 56 -16.18 15.12 35.31
N ALA A 57 -15.08 15.68 34.75
CA ALA A 57 -13.89 14.94 34.37
C ALA A 57 -14.24 13.69 33.54
N ALA A 58 -14.99 13.89 32.46
CA ALA A 58 -15.45 12.80 31.61
C ALA A 58 -15.25 13.12 30.13
N VAL A 59 -14.82 12.12 29.36
CA VAL A 59 -14.72 12.16 27.90
C VAL A 59 -15.50 10.96 27.36
N ASN A 60 -16.38 11.20 26.40
CA ASN A 60 -17.15 10.15 25.73
C ASN A 60 -17.07 10.36 24.24
N CYS A 61 -16.74 9.32 23.49
CA CYS A 61 -16.67 9.33 22.03
C CYS A 61 -17.58 8.24 21.47
N ALA A 62 -18.35 8.58 20.43
CA ALA A 62 -19.20 7.66 19.72
C ALA A 62 -18.90 7.69 18.20
N PRO A 63 -19.10 6.57 17.49
CA PRO A 63 -19.07 6.56 16.03
C PRO A 63 -20.26 7.34 15.47
N THR A 64 -20.06 8.11 14.40
CA THR A 64 -21.14 8.74 13.62
C THR A 64 -21.64 7.84 12.48
N ALA A 65 -22.71 8.22 11.77
CA ALA A 65 -23.02 7.54 10.51
C ALA A 65 -21.87 7.76 9.51
N PRO A 66 -21.48 6.75 8.71
CA PRO A 66 -20.43 6.93 7.71
C PRO A 66 -20.78 8.09 6.77
N ALA A 67 -19.88 9.07 6.62
CA ALA A 67 -20.11 10.25 5.80
C ALA A 67 -18.86 10.63 5.00
N GLY A 68 -19.06 11.10 3.77
CA GLY A 68 -17.98 11.57 2.89
C GLY A 68 -17.05 10.47 2.36
N ASN A 69 -16.02 10.90 1.64
CA ASN A 69 -15.06 10.03 0.96
C ASN A 69 -13.72 10.11 1.67
N GLY A 70 -13.29 9.01 2.30
CA GLY A 70 -11.99 8.93 2.94
C GLY A 70 -10.88 8.44 2.02
N SER A 71 -9.66 8.93 2.27
CA SER A 71 -8.42 8.28 1.83
C SER A 71 -8.20 7.00 2.64
N ARG A 72 -7.44 6.04 2.08
CA ARG A 72 -7.06 4.80 2.78
C ARG A 72 -6.27 5.08 4.07
N ASN A 73 -5.59 6.23 4.14
CA ASN A 73 -4.75 6.60 5.26
C ASN A 73 -5.50 7.42 6.33
N ILE A 74 -6.75 7.80 6.09
CA ILE A 74 -7.59 8.51 7.06
C ILE A 74 -8.66 7.54 7.54
N LEU A 75 -8.55 7.15 8.81
CA LEU A 75 -9.39 6.17 9.44
C LEU A 75 -10.34 6.81 10.46
N GLY A 76 -11.55 6.30 10.43
CA GLY A 76 -12.57 6.50 11.46
C GLY A 76 -13.00 5.15 12.03
N GLY A 77 -14.26 5.03 12.42
CA GLY A 77 -14.86 3.72 12.65
C GLY A 77 -14.62 3.16 14.04
N GLN A 78 -14.98 3.93 15.08
CA GLN A 78 -14.85 3.54 16.49
C GLN A 78 -15.44 2.13 16.75
N ASN A 79 -14.59 1.21 17.22
CA ASN A 79 -14.88 -0.21 17.47
C ASN A 79 -15.06 -1.10 16.22
N SER A 80 -14.76 -0.60 15.02
CA SER A 80 -14.81 -1.40 13.78
C SER A 80 -13.46 -1.48 13.07
N LEU A 81 -12.75 -0.36 12.92
CA LEU A 81 -11.43 -0.32 12.27
C LEU A 81 -10.32 -0.06 13.30
N LEU A 82 -10.61 0.83 14.23
CA LEU A 82 -9.74 1.12 15.36
C LEU A 82 -10.56 1.53 16.56
N LYS A 83 -9.93 1.57 17.73
CA LYS A 83 -10.56 2.02 18.95
C LYS A 83 -9.72 3.04 19.69
N LEU A 84 -10.30 4.21 19.93
CA LEU A 84 -9.75 5.23 20.83
C LEU A 84 -10.33 5.05 22.23
N THR A 85 -9.48 4.96 23.24
CA THR A 85 -9.90 4.83 24.65
C THR A 85 -9.33 5.96 25.48
N SER A 86 -10.19 6.75 26.12
CA SER A 86 -9.80 7.78 27.08
C SER A 86 -9.77 7.25 28.52
N SER A 87 -8.80 7.69 29.32
CA SER A 87 -8.66 7.35 30.73
C SER A 87 -8.01 8.50 31.51
N ASN A 88 -7.86 8.35 32.84
CA ASN A 88 -7.18 9.32 33.72
C ASN A 88 -7.65 10.78 33.54
N VAL A 89 -8.95 10.95 33.29
CA VAL A 89 -9.55 12.25 33.01
C VAL A 89 -9.56 13.10 34.28
N SER A 90 -9.08 14.34 34.17
CA SER A 90 -9.02 15.28 35.28
C SER A 90 -9.06 16.74 34.82
N TYR A 91 -9.45 17.64 35.73
CA TYR A 91 -9.45 19.07 35.49
C TYR A 91 -8.78 19.81 36.66
N ASN A 92 -7.84 20.70 36.34
CA ASN A 92 -7.23 21.60 37.30
C ASN A 92 -7.72 23.03 37.05
N ALA A 93 -8.60 23.52 37.93
CA ALA A 93 -9.16 24.87 37.84
C ALA A 93 -8.14 25.99 38.08
N GLY A 94 -7.02 25.71 38.76
CA GLY A 94 -5.96 26.69 39.01
C GLY A 94 -5.08 26.94 37.79
N THR A 95 -4.89 25.92 36.95
CA THR A 95 -4.12 26.02 35.69
C THR A 95 -5.01 26.06 34.45
N GLU A 96 -6.33 25.89 34.61
CA GLU A 96 -7.32 25.79 33.53
C GLU A 96 -6.96 24.69 32.50
N ILE A 97 -6.44 23.57 32.99
CA ILE A 97 -6.08 22.40 32.16
C ILE A 97 -7.05 21.26 32.41
N PHE A 98 -7.72 20.83 31.35
CA PHE A 98 -8.45 19.57 31.27
C PHE A 98 -7.57 18.55 30.58
N GLN A 99 -7.30 17.42 31.24
CA GLN A 99 -6.40 16.41 30.68
C GLN A 99 -6.97 15.00 30.78
N PHE A 100 -6.55 14.15 29.87
CA PHE A 100 -6.92 12.74 29.80
C PHE A 100 -5.89 11.99 28.98
N ASP A 101 -5.72 10.70 29.26
CA ASP A 101 -4.86 9.82 28.49
C ASP A 101 -5.66 9.15 27.37
N VAL A 102 -5.10 9.06 26.18
CA VAL A 102 -5.69 8.37 25.04
C VAL A 102 -4.78 7.24 24.57
N THR A 103 -5.36 6.05 24.37
CA THR A 103 -4.71 4.94 23.65
C THR A 103 -5.40 4.68 22.32
N VAL A 104 -4.63 4.19 21.35
CA VAL A 104 -5.10 3.71 20.04
C VAL A 104 -4.99 2.19 20.01
N GLN A 105 -6.07 1.51 19.65
CA GLN A 105 -6.07 0.07 19.41
C GLN A 105 -6.35 -0.22 17.94
N ASN A 106 -5.53 -1.07 17.32
CA ASN A 106 -5.77 -1.55 15.97
C ASN A 106 -6.82 -2.68 15.96
N LEU A 107 -7.88 -2.56 15.16
CA LEU A 107 -8.85 -3.64 14.93
C LEU A 107 -8.81 -4.18 13.49
N LEU A 108 -7.98 -3.58 12.62
CA LEU A 108 -7.69 -4.07 11.28
C LEU A 108 -6.86 -5.35 11.35
N ASN A 109 -6.89 -6.14 10.28
CA ASN A 109 -5.91 -7.22 10.08
C ASN A 109 -4.54 -6.65 9.69
N GLU A 110 -4.55 -5.54 8.95
CA GLU A 110 -3.39 -4.78 8.53
C GLU A 110 -2.68 -4.13 9.73
N ALA A 111 -1.34 -4.06 9.67
CA ALA A 111 -0.59 -3.26 10.63
C ALA A 111 -0.79 -1.75 10.36
N MET A 112 -0.96 -0.96 11.43
CA MET A 112 -1.01 0.51 11.37
C MET A 112 0.30 1.13 11.86
N GLY A 113 0.58 2.35 11.41
CA GLY A 113 1.82 3.07 11.73
C GLY A 113 3.02 2.54 10.94
N THR A 114 2.76 1.87 9.80
CA THR A 114 3.79 1.28 8.95
C THR A 114 3.27 1.07 7.53
N PRO A 115 4.08 1.35 6.50
CA PRO A 115 3.71 1.04 5.13
C PRO A 115 3.97 -0.43 4.75
N ASP A 116 4.82 -1.16 5.48
CA ASP A 116 5.34 -2.49 5.10
C ASP A 116 5.20 -3.58 6.18
N GLY A 117 4.70 -3.23 7.37
CA GLY A 117 4.54 -4.15 8.50
C GLY A 117 5.78 -4.30 9.40
N VAL A 118 6.90 -3.64 9.07
CA VAL A 118 8.21 -3.81 9.73
C VAL A 118 8.86 -2.48 10.09
N THR A 119 8.84 -1.52 9.17
CA THR A 119 9.42 -0.19 9.30
C THR A 119 8.36 0.76 9.84
N PRO A 120 8.59 1.41 10.99
CA PRO A 120 7.66 2.42 11.48
C PRO A 120 7.55 3.59 10.50
N ASP A 121 6.34 4.09 10.25
CA ASP A 121 6.14 5.36 9.56
C ASP A 121 6.74 6.49 10.44
N PRO A 122 7.64 7.33 9.90
CA PRO A 122 8.16 8.50 10.63
C PRO A 122 7.08 9.40 11.21
N GLU A 123 5.93 9.55 10.55
CA GLU A 123 4.80 10.35 11.05
C GLU A 123 4.00 9.61 12.15
N GLY A 124 4.16 8.30 12.24
CA GLY A 124 3.43 7.43 13.16
C GLY A 124 1.93 7.36 12.88
N ILE A 125 1.16 7.05 13.92
CA ILE A 125 -0.30 7.11 13.91
C ILE A 125 -0.70 8.47 14.50
N ARG A 126 -1.33 9.35 13.73
CA ARG A 126 -1.73 10.69 14.15
C ARG A 126 -3.22 10.74 14.43
N VAL A 127 -3.60 10.97 15.68
CA VAL A 127 -5.00 11.30 16.00
C VAL A 127 -5.15 12.81 16.00
N PHE A 128 -6.00 13.34 15.14
CA PHE A 128 -6.10 14.79 14.92
C PHE A 128 -7.51 15.33 15.12
N PHE A 129 -7.60 16.59 15.54
CA PHE A 129 -8.85 17.31 15.68
C PHE A 129 -9.34 17.77 14.31
N HIS A 130 -10.28 17.01 13.74
CA HIS A 130 -10.93 17.36 12.48
C HIS A 130 -11.83 18.60 12.64
N ALA A 131 -12.56 18.70 13.76
CA ALA A 131 -13.38 19.85 14.10
C ALA A 131 -13.43 20.08 15.61
N GLY A 132 -13.60 21.33 16.03
CA GLY A 132 -13.50 21.72 17.43
C GLY A 132 -12.04 21.74 17.92
N PRO A 133 -11.80 21.91 19.24
CA PRO A 133 -12.77 21.84 20.33
C PRO A 133 -13.72 23.05 20.39
N ALA A 134 -15.03 22.81 20.36
CA ALA A 134 -16.07 23.83 20.41
C ALA A 134 -16.86 23.77 21.71
N VAL A 135 -17.03 24.92 22.39
CA VAL A 135 -17.82 25.00 23.63
C VAL A 135 -19.30 24.83 23.32
N THR A 136 -19.94 23.81 23.89
CA THR A 136 -21.38 23.52 23.72
C THR A 136 -22.19 23.86 24.98
N SER A 137 -21.52 24.07 26.11
CA SER A 137 -22.13 24.55 27.35
C SER A 137 -21.12 25.38 28.15
N GLY A 138 -21.58 26.46 28.77
CA GLY A 138 -20.72 27.46 29.41
C GLY A 138 -20.22 28.51 28.42
N THR A 139 -19.15 29.22 28.79
CA THR A 139 -18.59 30.32 28.00
C THR A 139 -17.07 30.28 28.03
N GLY A 140 -16.42 30.59 26.91
CA GLY A 140 -14.96 30.64 26.80
C GLY A 140 -14.49 30.12 25.45
N THR A 141 -13.19 30.02 25.29
CA THR A 141 -12.54 29.35 24.15
C THR A 141 -11.73 28.18 24.69
N VAL A 142 -11.71 27.07 23.95
CA VAL A 142 -10.92 25.89 24.30
C VAL A 142 -9.92 25.63 23.18
N THR A 143 -8.68 25.35 23.55
CA THR A 143 -7.61 25.02 22.59
C THR A 143 -6.89 23.75 23.03
N VAL A 144 -6.28 23.06 22.06
CA VAL A 144 -5.37 21.94 22.35
C VAL A 144 -4.06 22.53 22.87
N ALA A 145 -3.67 22.19 24.10
CA ALA A 145 -2.59 22.86 24.81
C ALA A 145 -1.21 22.20 24.62
N ASN A 146 -1.18 20.90 24.34
CA ASN A 146 0.07 20.12 24.24
C ASN A 146 0.11 19.20 23.01
N ALA A 147 -0.51 19.59 21.90
CA ALA A 147 -0.40 18.84 20.65
C ALA A 147 1.07 18.65 20.27
N ASP A 148 1.40 17.49 19.70
CA ASP A 148 2.76 17.20 19.23
C ASP A 148 3.11 18.02 17.99
N GLY A 149 2.09 18.42 17.23
CA GLY A 149 2.23 19.28 16.07
C GLY A 149 0.88 19.70 15.48
N THR A 150 0.98 20.38 14.34
CA THR A 150 -0.16 20.71 13.46
C THR A 150 0.19 20.31 12.04
N ALA A 151 -0.82 19.89 11.26
CA ALA A 151 -0.63 19.50 9.87
C ALA A 151 -1.88 19.79 9.03
N ASP A 152 -1.69 19.94 7.72
CA ASP A 152 -2.78 20.08 6.76
C ASP A 152 -3.26 18.67 6.35
N ILE A 153 -4.18 18.07 7.12
CA ILE A 153 -4.61 16.66 6.93
C ILE A 153 -5.93 16.61 6.14
N THR A 154 -7.03 17.04 6.76
CA THR A 154 -8.35 17.21 6.12
C THR A 154 -8.78 18.67 6.03
N GLY A 155 -8.02 19.53 6.70
CA GLY A 155 -8.16 20.97 6.75
C GLY A 155 -6.81 21.55 7.17
N VAL A 156 -6.72 22.87 7.27
CA VAL A 156 -5.45 23.56 7.56
C VAL A 156 -5.11 23.55 9.05
N GLU A 157 -3.81 23.43 9.36
CA GLU A 157 -3.22 23.55 10.71
C GLU A 157 -3.95 22.73 11.79
N GLN A 158 -4.36 21.49 11.47
CA GLN A 158 -5.09 20.64 12.41
C GLN A 158 -4.15 20.08 13.48
N PRO A 159 -4.42 20.30 14.79
CA PRO A 159 -3.56 19.77 15.85
C PRO A 159 -3.72 18.26 15.96
N PHE A 160 -2.61 17.57 16.20
CA PHE A 160 -2.56 16.12 16.33
C PHE A 160 -1.71 15.66 17.52
N PHE A 161 -1.97 14.42 17.93
CA PHE A 161 -1.13 13.64 18.84
C PHE A 161 -0.64 12.40 18.12
N ALA A 162 0.68 12.16 18.15
CA ALA A 162 1.33 11.12 17.38
C ALA A 162 1.72 9.92 18.26
N TYR A 163 1.50 8.72 17.74
CA TYR A 163 1.89 7.45 18.34
C TYR A 163 2.89 6.78 17.41
N HIS A 164 4.18 6.83 17.78
CA HIS A 164 5.29 6.30 16.98
C HIS A 164 5.53 4.80 17.26
N GLU A 165 4.48 4.01 17.05
CA GLU A 165 4.47 2.56 17.23
C GLU A 165 3.88 1.89 16.00
N ILE A 166 4.32 0.66 15.72
CA ILE A 166 3.61 -0.23 14.80
C ILE A 166 2.58 -0.99 15.64
N LEU A 167 1.29 -0.84 15.30
CA LEU A 167 0.23 -1.60 15.94
C LEU A 167 -0.23 -2.72 14.99
N ARG A 168 0.06 -3.96 15.33
CA ARG A 168 -0.55 -5.13 14.69
C ARG A 168 -1.98 -5.31 15.17
N GLN A 169 -2.71 -6.23 14.53
CA GLN A 169 -4.09 -6.53 14.89
C GLN A 169 -4.23 -6.75 16.41
N ASN A 170 -5.20 -6.05 17.01
CA ASN A 170 -5.55 -6.03 18.43
C ASN A 170 -4.52 -5.40 19.39
N GLU A 171 -3.35 -4.97 18.92
CA GLU A 171 -2.37 -4.27 19.77
C GLU A 171 -2.88 -2.86 20.13
N VAL A 172 -2.47 -2.41 21.32
CA VAL A 172 -2.85 -1.13 21.91
C VAL A 172 -1.57 -0.32 22.12
N SER A 173 -1.56 0.93 21.68
CA SER A 173 -0.45 1.86 21.89
C SER A 173 -0.19 2.13 23.37
N ALA A 174 0.98 2.70 23.66
CA ALA A 174 1.16 3.43 24.90
C ALA A 174 0.11 4.56 25.03
N ALA A 175 -0.22 4.91 26.28
CA ALA A 175 -1.10 6.02 26.57
C ALA A 175 -0.40 7.36 26.31
N HIS A 176 -1.07 8.26 25.60
CA HIS A 176 -0.61 9.63 25.38
C HIS A 176 -1.48 10.61 26.16
N THR A 177 -0.87 11.45 27.00
CA THR A 177 -1.62 12.46 27.76
C THR A 177 -1.95 13.65 26.87
N TRP A 178 -3.23 13.97 26.78
CA TRP A 178 -3.76 15.11 26.04
C TRP A 178 -4.22 16.17 27.03
N GLN A 179 -3.97 17.43 26.69
CA GLN A 179 -4.34 18.59 27.49
C GLN A 179 -5.09 19.58 26.61
N LEU A 180 -6.24 20.01 27.12
CA LEU A 180 -7.02 21.11 26.58
C LEU A 180 -6.94 22.28 27.56
N SER A 181 -6.61 23.47 27.07
CA SER A 181 -6.75 24.70 27.84
C SER A 181 -8.23 25.09 27.81
N ALA A 182 -8.88 25.05 28.96
CA ALA A 182 -10.32 25.26 29.09
C ALA A 182 -10.60 26.13 30.32
N PRO A 183 -11.08 27.37 30.14
CA PRO A 183 -11.44 28.23 31.26
C PRO A 183 -12.46 27.60 32.19
N ALA A 184 -12.44 27.98 33.48
CA ALA A 184 -13.37 27.42 34.48
C ALA A 184 -14.86 27.70 34.20
N SER A 185 -15.17 28.64 33.30
CA SER A 185 -16.51 28.95 32.81
C SER A 185 -17.02 27.98 31.72
N VAL A 186 -16.16 27.11 31.17
CA VAL A 186 -16.54 26.08 30.20
C VAL A 186 -17.17 24.89 30.94
N GLY A 187 -18.32 24.43 30.45
CA GLY A 187 -19.02 23.25 30.95
C GLY A 187 -18.74 22.02 30.10
N THR A 188 -19.10 22.08 28.81
CA THR A 188 -18.97 20.96 27.87
C THR A 188 -18.36 21.43 26.58
N VAL A 189 -17.52 20.57 26.01
CA VAL A 189 -16.81 20.79 24.75
C VAL A 189 -17.13 19.63 23.82
N ALA A 190 -17.40 19.91 22.56
CA ALA A 190 -17.53 18.91 21.50
C ALA A 190 -16.35 19.01 20.54
N PHE A 191 -15.85 17.88 20.08
CA PHE A 191 -14.81 17.81 19.05
C PHE A 191 -14.97 16.52 18.25
N LYS A 192 -14.51 16.59 17.01
CA LYS A 192 -14.53 15.48 16.06
C LYS A 192 -13.11 15.14 15.68
N MET A 193 -12.81 13.85 15.58
CA MET A 193 -11.47 13.39 15.24
C MET A 193 -11.52 12.34 14.14
N TYR A 194 -10.37 12.18 13.50
CA TYR A 194 -9.99 11.01 12.72
C TYR A 194 -8.58 10.59 13.11
N VAL A 195 -8.16 9.45 12.59
CA VAL A 195 -6.78 8.97 12.69
C VAL A 195 -6.17 8.98 11.30
N GLU A 196 -5.06 9.66 11.12
CA GLU A 196 -4.23 9.53 9.93
C GLU A 196 -3.08 8.56 10.22
N THR A 197 -2.91 7.54 9.39
CA THR A 197 -1.85 6.55 9.55
C THR A 197 -1.58 5.83 8.24
N ASP A 198 -0.33 5.46 8.00
CA ASP A 198 -0.02 4.49 6.96
C ASP A 198 -0.36 3.08 7.42
N VAL A 199 -1.05 2.36 6.55
CA VAL A 199 -1.56 1.02 6.82
C VAL A 199 -0.89 0.07 5.84
N GLN A 200 -0.33 -1.03 6.34
CA GLN A 200 0.31 -2.03 5.49
C GLN A 200 -0.67 -2.57 4.44
N TYR A 201 -0.22 -2.70 3.19
CA TYR A 201 -1.00 -3.42 2.17
C TYR A 201 -0.89 -4.92 2.39
N LEU A 202 -2.03 -5.62 2.45
CA LEU A 202 -2.09 -7.09 2.42
C LEU A 202 -2.53 -7.55 1.02
N LEU A 203 -1.76 -7.14 0.01
CA LEU A 203 -2.00 -7.44 -1.39
C LEU A 203 -1.06 -8.57 -1.84
N VAL A 204 -1.61 -9.64 -2.40
CA VAL A 204 -0.89 -10.89 -2.68
C VAL A 204 -0.99 -11.23 -4.17
N ILE A 205 0.13 -11.56 -4.80
CA ILE A 205 0.18 -12.19 -6.13
C ILE A 205 -0.34 -13.63 -5.95
N ASN A 206 -1.54 -13.88 -6.46
CA ASN A 206 -2.33 -15.07 -6.16
C ASN A 206 -2.28 -16.13 -7.27
N GLU A 207 -2.26 -15.70 -8.52
CA GLU A 207 -2.24 -16.60 -9.67
C GLU A 207 -1.47 -15.94 -10.82
N MET A 208 -0.71 -16.72 -11.58
CA MET A 208 -0.02 -16.23 -12.78
C MET A 208 -0.10 -17.25 -13.92
N LEU A 209 -0.47 -16.80 -15.11
CA LEU A 209 -0.21 -17.54 -16.35
C LEU A 209 0.87 -16.80 -17.13
N VAL A 210 2.02 -17.47 -17.29
CA VAL A 210 3.23 -16.90 -17.91
C VAL A 210 3.59 -17.56 -19.25
N ASN A 211 2.82 -18.57 -19.65
CA ASN A 211 3.00 -19.30 -20.91
C ASN A 211 1.63 -19.80 -21.41
N PRO A 212 0.78 -18.89 -21.94
CA PRO A 212 -0.52 -19.26 -22.49
C PRO A 212 -0.35 -20.18 -23.70
N SER A 213 -1.12 -21.27 -23.77
CA SER A 213 -1.08 -22.18 -24.92
C SER A 213 -1.90 -21.63 -26.09
N GLY A 214 -1.51 -21.96 -27.33
CA GLY A 214 -2.29 -21.74 -28.55
C GLY A 214 -1.59 -20.93 -29.65
N THR A 215 -1.68 -21.38 -30.91
CA THR A 215 -0.81 -20.96 -32.04
C THR A 215 -1.02 -19.54 -32.62
N SER A 216 -1.78 -18.64 -31.99
CA SER A 216 -1.97 -17.25 -32.50
C SER A 216 -2.20 -16.14 -31.45
N MET A 217 -2.24 -16.48 -30.16
CA MET A 217 -2.54 -15.53 -29.06
C MET A 217 -1.50 -15.55 -27.93
N GLU A 218 -0.34 -16.20 -28.15
CA GLU A 218 0.70 -16.47 -27.14
C GLU A 218 1.19 -15.21 -26.40
N THR A 219 1.11 -14.02 -26.99
CA THR A 219 1.56 -12.78 -26.34
C THR A 219 0.49 -12.05 -25.53
N ASN A 220 -0.78 -12.44 -25.66
CA ASN A 220 -1.92 -11.70 -25.09
C ASN A 220 -2.64 -12.43 -23.95
N GLY A 221 -2.28 -13.70 -23.71
CA GLY A 221 -2.87 -14.54 -22.67
C GLY A 221 -2.17 -14.47 -21.31
N ASP A 222 -1.06 -13.75 -21.21
CA ASP A 222 -0.37 -13.57 -19.92
C ASP A 222 -1.26 -12.80 -18.95
N PHE A 223 -1.34 -13.29 -17.72
CA PHE A 223 -2.00 -12.57 -16.64
C PHE A 223 -1.33 -12.79 -15.30
N VAL A 224 -1.55 -11.81 -14.43
CA VAL A 224 -1.28 -11.88 -13.00
C VAL A 224 -2.56 -11.52 -12.27
N GLU A 225 -2.97 -12.38 -11.35
CA GLU A 225 -4.06 -12.11 -10.44
C GLU A 225 -3.52 -11.62 -9.09
N LEU A 226 -4.16 -10.58 -8.58
CA LEU A 226 -3.94 -10.06 -7.24
C LEU A 226 -5.12 -10.40 -6.33
N TYR A 227 -4.83 -10.84 -5.11
CA TYR A 227 -5.79 -11.10 -4.04
C TYR A 227 -5.60 -10.08 -2.91
N ASN A 228 -6.70 -9.52 -2.42
CA ASN A 228 -6.68 -8.68 -1.23
C ASN A 228 -6.95 -9.51 0.03
N ALA A 229 -5.90 -9.82 0.79
CA ALA A 229 -5.96 -10.54 2.05
C ALA A 229 -6.30 -9.63 3.26
N GLY A 230 -6.48 -8.32 3.02
CA GLY A 230 -6.81 -7.31 4.02
C GLY A 230 -8.30 -7.16 4.30
N THR A 231 -8.59 -6.24 5.21
CA THR A 231 -9.95 -5.80 5.59
C THR A 231 -10.34 -4.48 4.95
N LEU A 232 -9.36 -3.72 4.46
CA LEU A 232 -9.58 -2.52 3.67
C LEU A 232 -9.55 -2.86 2.19
N LYS A 233 -10.41 -2.20 1.41
CA LYS A 233 -10.29 -2.25 -0.04
C LYS A 233 -8.99 -1.58 -0.49
N VAL A 234 -8.49 -2.04 -1.62
CA VAL A 234 -7.26 -1.54 -2.24
C VAL A 234 -7.63 -1.01 -3.63
N ASP A 235 -7.42 0.28 -3.89
CA ASP A 235 -7.35 0.75 -5.27
C ASP A 235 -5.92 0.60 -5.77
N LEU A 236 -5.75 -0.03 -6.92
CA LEU A 236 -4.46 -0.20 -7.54
C LEU A 236 -3.97 1.06 -8.26
N GLN A 237 -4.82 2.08 -8.46
CA GLN A 237 -4.40 3.33 -9.08
C GLN A 237 -3.20 3.94 -8.35
N ASN A 238 -2.24 4.44 -9.13
CA ASN A 238 -0.96 4.99 -8.66
C ASN A 238 0.03 3.97 -8.05
N LEU A 239 -0.35 2.69 -7.93
CA LEU A 239 0.62 1.62 -7.74
C LEU A 239 1.37 1.35 -9.04
N VAL A 240 2.53 0.73 -8.90
CA VAL A 240 3.37 0.35 -10.03
C VAL A 240 3.59 -1.15 -10.06
N ILE A 241 3.62 -1.70 -11.27
CA ILE A 241 3.98 -3.10 -11.52
C ILE A 241 5.21 -3.16 -12.42
N ALA A 242 5.98 -4.23 -12.33
CA ALA A 242 7.03 -4.52 -13.29
C ALA A 242 7.39 -6.00 -13.27
N ASP A 243 7.92 -6.47 -14.39
CA ASP A 243 8.72 -7.68 -14.47
C ASP A 243 10.21 -7.37 -14.21
N SER A 244 10.98 -8.40 -13.84
CA SER A 244 12.43 -8.34 -13.87
C SER A 244 12.95 -9.37 -14.84
N ALA A 245 13.02 -8.98 -16.11
CA ALA A 245 13.58 -9.80 -17.17
C ALA A 245 14.98 -10.33 -16.81
N ALA A 246 15.30 -11.52 -17.29
CA ALA A 246 16.62 -12.17 -17.15
C ALA A 246 17.81 -11.28 -17.61
N SER A 247 17.57 -10.22 -18.40
CA SER A 247 18.57 -9.30 -18.94
C SER A 247 18.62 -7.92 -18.28
N GLY A 248 17.79 -7.63 -17.28
CA GLY A 248 17.80 -6.36 -16.54
C GLY A 248 16.42 -5.89 -16.08
N ARG A 249 16.41 -4.88 -15.20
CA ARG A 249 15.18 -4.28 -14.64
C ARG A 249 14.43 -3.52 -15.74
N ARG A 250 13.16 -3.86 -16.00
CA ARG A 250 12.27 -3.02 -16.80
C ARG A 250 11.80 -1.78 -16.00
N PRO A 251 11.45 -0.67 -16.69
CA PRO A 251 10.79 0.44 -16.02
C PRO A 251 9.46 0.00 -15.44
N TYR A 252 9.05 0.68 -14.37
CA TYR A 252 7.75 0.48 -13.77
C TYR A 252 6.62 0.89 -14.72
N HIS A 253 5.57 0.07 -14.78
CA HIS A 253 4.28 0.44 -15.35
C HIS A 253 3.40 1.03 -14.26
N LEU A 254 2.96 2.27 -14.45
CA LEU A 254 1.98 2.92 -13.57
C LEU A 254 0.58 2.39 -13.86
N ILE A 255 -0.15 1.99 -12.81
CA ILE A 255 -1.58 1.73 -12.91
C ILE A 255 -2.30 3.08 -12.92
N ALA A 256 -2.67 3.53 -14.12
CA ALA A 256 -3.13 4.91 -14.33
C ALA A 256 -4.63 5.13 -14.05
N SER A 257 -5.41 4.05 -13.94
CA SER A 257 -6.86 4.09 -13.70
C SER A 257 -7.23 3.34 -12.43
N SER A 258 -8.34 3.77 -11.80
CA SER A 258 -8.94 3.07 -10.65
C SER A 258 -9.28 1.62 -10.97
N VAL A 259 -8.79 0.71 -10.13
CA VAL A 259 -9.09 -0.72 -10.16
C VAL A 259 -9.15 -1.19 -8.71
N VAL A 260 -10.36 -1.33 -8.18
CA VAL A 260 -10.58 -1.61 -6.76
C VAL A 260 -10.70 -3.10 -6.50
N ILE A 261 -9.90 -3.58 -5.56
CA ILE A 261 -10.03 -4.92 -4.98
C ILE A 261 -10.72 -4.80 -3.61
N ALA A 262 -11.94 -5.32 -3.50
CA ALA A 262 -12.62 -5.43 -2.21
C ALA A 262 -11.87 -6.39 -1.27
N PRO A 263 -12.09 -6.32 0.06
CA PRO A 263 -11.58 -7.33 0.99
C PRO A 263 -11.95 -8.75 0.56
N GLY A 264 -10.98 -9.66 0.50
CA GLY A 264 -11.18 -11.03 -0.01
C GLY A 264 -11.45 -11.13 -1.52
N GLY A 265 -11.33 -10.02 -2.25
CA GLY A 265 -11.57 -9.95 -3.69
C GLY A 265 -10.32 -10.25 -4.51
N TYR A 266 -10.54 -10.43 -5.82
CA TYR A 266 -9.53 -10.73 -6.82
C TYR A 266 -9.62 -9.72 -7.97
N VAL A 267 -8.46 -9.38 -8.55
CA VAL A 267 -8.37 -8.57 -9.77
C VAL A 267 -7.34 -9.17 -10.70
N VAL A 268 -7.67 -9.23 -11.98
CA VAL A 268 -6.81 -9.81 -13.02
C VAL A 268 -6.17 -8.70 -13.84
N LEU A 269 -4.84 -8.63 -13.80
CA LEU A 269 -4.03 -7.77 -14.66
C LEU A 269 -3.51 -8.59 -15.83
N GLY A 270 -3.48 -8.04 -17.04
CA GLY A 270 -3.03 -8.80 -18.22
C GLY A 270 -2.60 -7.92 -19.39
N THR A 271 -2.20 -8.53 -20.50
CA THR A 271 -1.73 -7.78 -21.69
C THR A 271 -2.84 -6.94 -22.33
N THR A 272 -4.07 -7.45 -22.41
CA THR A 272 -5.21 -6.76 -23.05
C THR A 272 -6.54 -7.15 -22.42
N THR A 273 -7.49 -6.21 -22.39
CA THR A 273 -8.89 -6.43 -22.01
C THR A 273 -9.76 -6.92 -23.18
N ASN A 274 -9.22 -6.97 -24.40
CA ASN A 274 -9.98 -7.48 -25.55
C ASN A 274 -10.12 -9.00 -25.46
N THR A 275 -11.32 -9.44 -25.10
CA THR A 275 -11.67 -10.86 -24.89
C THR A 275 -11.51 -11.72 -26.14
N THR A 276 -11.51 -11.14 -27.34
CA THR A 276 -11.23 -11.89 -28.58
C THR A 276 -9.75 -12.18 -28.72
N ASN A 277 -8.88 -11.31 -28.19
CA ASN A 277 -7.43 -11.39 -28.37
C ASN A 277 -6.71 -12.10 -27.22
N ASN A 278 -7.26 -12.06 -26.01
CA ASN A 278 -6.71 -12.72 -24.83
C ASN A 278 -7.37 -14.08 -24.53
N GLY A 279 -8.24 -14.56 -25.42
CA GLY A 279 -8.97 -15.80 -25.19
C GLY A 279 -10.03 -15.72 -24.08
N GLY A 280 -10.76 -14.63 -23.95
CA GLY A 280 -11.85 -14.52 -22.98
C GLY A 280 -11.39 -14.44 -21.52
N LEU A 281 -10.11 -14.20 -21.26
CA LEU A 281 -9.60 -13.88 -19.93
C LEU A 281 -10.31 -12.64 -19.38
N PRO A 282 -10.82 -12.67 -18.14
CA PRO A 282 -11.56 -11.56 -17.54
C PRO A 282 -10.60 -10.49 -16.97
N VAL A 283 -9.72 -9.95 -17.81
CA VAL A 283 -8.74 -8.92 -17.44
C VAL A 283 -9.46 -7.64 -17.01
N ASP A 284 -9.18 -7.18 -15.80
CA ASP A 284 -9.67 -5.93 -15.21
C ASP A 284 -8.83 -4.73 -15.64
N TYR A 285 -7.52 -4.92 -15.84
CA TYR A 285 -6.60 -3.86 -16.25
C TYR A 285 -5.53 -4.37 -17.22
N ALA A 286 -5.39 -3.65 -18.34
CA ALA A 286 -4.39 -3.96 -19.35
C ALA A 286 -3.08 -3.22 -19.09
N TRP A 287 -1.96 -3.94 -18.99
CA TRP A 287 -0.61 -3.36 -18.97
C TRP A 287 -0.01 -3.16 -20.36
N GLY A 288 -0.67 -3.65 -21.43
CA GLY A 288 -0.19 -3.51 -22.80
C GLY A 288 1.17 -4.19 -23.02
N GLY A 289 2.14 -3.46 -23.57
CA GLY A 289 3.50 -3.98 -23.80
C GLY A 289 4.49 -3.75 -22.65
N SER A 290 4.05 -3.16 -21.53
CA SER A 290 4.95 -2.73 -20.45
C SER A 290 5.55 -3.89 -19.67
N VAL A 291 4.76 -4.95 -19.45
CA VAL A 291 5.18 -6.18 -18.77
C VAL A 291 5.39 -7.28 -19.82
N ALA A 292 6.46 -8.07 -19.70
CA ALA A 292 6.66 -9.22 -20.58
C ALA A 292 7.22 -10.41 -19.80
N LEU A 293 6.31 -11.23 -19.28
CA LEU A 293 6.62 -12.42 -18.52
C LEU A 293 7.33 -13.43 -19.42
N GLN A 294 8.57 -13.78 -19.09
CA GLN A 294 9.30 -14.80 -19.81
C GLN A 294 8.82 -16.19 -19.36
N SER A 295 8.78 -17.16 -20.28
CA SER A 295 8.54 -18.57 -19.96
C SER A 295 9.76 -19.27 -19.31
N SER A 296 10.73 -18.49 -18.83
CA SER A 296 11.98 -18.92 -18.19
C SER A 296 12.23 -18.07 -16.94
N LEU A 297 13.48 -17.77 -16.56
CA LEU A 297 13.75 -16.93 -15.39
C LEU A 297 13.11 -15.55 -15.51
N ASP A 298 12.21 -15.24 -14.59
CA ASP A 298 11.60 -13.92 -14.46
C ASP A 298 11.06 -13.70 -13.04
N ALA A 299 10.54 -12.50 -12.79
CA ALA A 299 9.76 -12.19 -11.60
C ALA A 299 8.72 -11.13 -11.90
N PHE A 300 7.63 -11.12 -11.16
CA PHE A 300 6.65 -10.05 -11.16
C PHE A 300 6.65 -9.37 -9.80
N LYS A 301 6.53 -8.05 -9.79
CA LYS A 301 6.36 -7.26 -8.56
C LYS A 301 5.25 -6.24 -8.70
N ILE A 302 4.60 -5.99 -7.58
CA ILE A 302 3.74 -4.84 -7.36
C ILE A 302 4.32 -4.00 -6.23
N ALA A 303 4.35 -2.69 -6.41
CA ALA A 303 4.96 -1.75 -5.49
C ALA A 303 4.16 -0.46 -5.40
N ARG A 304 4.26 0.23 -4.27
CA ARG A 304 3.79 1.59 -4.08
C ARG A 304 4.94 2.56 -4.34
N VAL A 305 4.66 3.69 -4.98
CA VAL A 305 5.62 4.80 -5.06
C VAL A 305 5.73 5.43 -3.66
N TYR A 306 6.95 5.52 -3.14
CA TYR A 306 7.22 6.01 -1.79
C TYR A 306 8.37 7.03 -1.83
N GLY A 307 8.03 8.31 -1.84
CA GLY A 307 9.00 9.39 -2.07
C GLY A 307 9.64 9.29 -3.46
N ALA A 308 10.97 9.26 -3.50
CA ALA A 308 11.73 9.06 -4.74
C ALA A 308 11.96 7.58 -5.11
N ASP A 309 11.53 6.65 -4.24
CA ASP A 309 11.74 5.21 -4.36
C ASP A 309 10.39 4.45 -4.52
N THR A 310 10.47 3.13 -4.47
CA THR A 310 9.29 2.25 -4.44
C THR A 310 9.36 1.29 -3.28
N LEU A 311 8.25 1.13 -2.56
CA LEU A 311 8.06 0.08 -1.58
C LEU A 311 7.41 -1.13 -2.26
N THR A 312 8.13 -2.26 -2.32
CA THR A 312 7.56 -3.53 -2.80
C THR A 312 6.45 -3.98 -1.86
N LEU A 313 5.25 -4.16 -2.39
CA LEU A 313 4.12 -4.71 -1.63
C LEU A 313 4.13 -6.23 -1.71
N ASP A 314 4.35 -6.76 -2.91
CA ASP A 314 4.58 -8.18 -3.14
C ASP A 314 5.45 -8.41 -4.37
N ARG A 315 6.18 -9.53 -4.36
CA ARG A 315 7.01 -9.98 -5.47
C ARG A 315 7.14 -11.50 -5.44
N THR A 316 6.90 -12.13 -6.58
CA THR A 316 7.24 -13.53 -6.80
C THR A 316 8.19 -13.68 -7.98
N GLN A 317 9.09 -14.67 -7.91
CA GLN A 317 10.02 -15.02 -8.98
C GLN A 317 9.94 -16.51 -9.32
N TYR A 318 10.42 -16.86 -10.51
CA TYR A 318 10.45 -18.23 -10.98
C TYR A 318 11.57 -18.44 -11.99
N ALA A 319 12.06 -19.68 -12.11
CA ALA A 319 13.15 -20.06 -12.99
C ALA A 319 12.86 -21.31 -13.84
N SER A 320 11.88 -22.14 -13.43
CA SER A 320 11.60 -23.42 -14.09
C SER A 320 10.44 -23.33 -15.07
N ALA A 321 10.72 -23.47 -16.37
CA ALA A 321 9.68 -23.59 -17.38
C ALA A 321 8.79 -24.83 -17.15
N ALA A 322 9.38 -25.93 -16.69
CA ALA A 322 8.66 -27.19 -16.44
C ALA A 322 7.70 -27.12 -15.24
N THR A 323 7.95 -26.18 -14.32
CA THR A 323 7.16 -26.03 -13.09
C THR A 323 6.22 -24.85 -13.21
N SER A 324 6.79 -23.66 -13.47
CA SER A 324 6.13 -22.37 -13.33
C SER A 324 5.63 -21.77 -14.66
N ALA A 325 6.14 -22.24 -15.79
CA ALA A 325 5.71 -21.80 -17.13
C ALA A 325 5.15 -22.96 -17.97
N GLN A 326 4.36 -23.84 -17.33
CA GLN A 326 3.71 -24.94 -18.02
C GLN A 326 2.75 -24.41 -19.10
N ASP A 327 2.77 -25.06 -20.25
CA ASP A 327 1.97 -24.65 -21.41
C ASP A 327 0.47 -24.62 -21.08
N GLY A 328 -0.11 -23.42 -21.11
CA GLY A 328 -1.52 -23.17 -20.85
C GLY A 328 -2.00 -23.51 -19.44
N VAL A 329 -1.12 -23.58 -18.45
CA VAL A 329 -1.51 -23.85 -17.05
C VAL A 329 -0.98 -22.74 -16.15
N SER A 330 -1.89 -22.06 -15.47
CA SER A 330 -1.51 -21.07 -14.47
C SER A 330 -0.90 -21.72 -13.24
N ARG A 331 -0.08 -20.92 -12.55
CA ARG A 331 0.43 -21.21 -11.23
C ARG A 331 -0.42 -20.50 -10.21
N GLU A 332 -0.95 -21.29 -9.29
CA GLU A 332 -1.87 -20.88 -8.25
C GLU A 332 -1.17 -20.96 -6.90
N LEU A 333 -1.26 -19.88 -6.14
CA LEU A 333 -0.82 -19.84 -4.75
C LEU A 333 -1.73 -20.72 -3.89
N LYS A 334 -1.14 -21.59 -3.07
CA LYS A 334 -1.90 -22.52 -2.23
C LYS A 334 -2.42 -21.85 -0.97
N ASN A 335 -1.56 -21.13 -0.26
CA ASN A 335 -1.94 -20.41 0.94
C ASN A 335 -1.42 -18.96 0.89
N PRO A 336 -2.30 -17.94 0.81
CA PRO A 336 -1.91 -16.54 0.74
C PRO A 336 -1.31 -16.00 2.05
N ALA A 337 -1.38 -16.74 3.16
CA ALA A 337 -0.76 -16.38 4.43
C ALA A 337 0.69 -16.89 4.58
N LEU A 338 1.19 -17.68 3.61
CA LEU A 338 2.54 -18.22 3.61
C LEU A 338 3.41 -17.54 2.54
N ASP A 339 4.73 -17.70 2.66
CA ASP A 339 5.69 -17.16 1.69
C ASP A 339 5.35 -17.58 0.25
N ASN A 340 5.21 -16.59 -0.62
CA ASN A 340 4.88 -16.73 -2.03
C ASN A 340 6.01 -16.23 -2.94
N SER A 341 7.19 -15.88 -2.39
CA SER A 341 8.27 -15.23 -3.12
C SER A 341 8.90 -16.07 -4.24
N ASN A 342 8.71 -17.40 -4.23
CA ASN A 342 9.22 -18.31 -5.24
C ASN A 342 8.12 -19.22 -5.81
N MET A 343 7.71 -18.98 -7.05
CA MET A 343 6.65 -19.73 -7.74
C MET A 343 7.02 -21.19 -8.03
N ASP A 344 8.32 -21.53 -8.02
CA ASP A 344 8.82 -22.91 -8.10
C ASP A 344 8.73 -23.66 -6.76
N GLY A 345 8.40 -22.94 -5.68
CA GLY A 345 8.34 -23.45 -4.31
C GLY A 345 7.09 -24.29 -4.00
N SER A 346 7.05 -24.81 -2.77
CA SER A 346 6.00 -25.73 -2.31
C SER A 346 4.65 -25.06 -2.07
N ASN A 347 4.61 -23.75 -1.80
CA ASN A 347 3.38 -22.99 -1.61
C ASN A 347 2.67 -22.64 -2.93
N TRP A 348 3.20 -23.09 -4.08
CA TRP A 348 2.58 -22.91 -5.38
C TRP A 348 2.19 -24.26 -5.99
N GLY A 349 1.09 -24.28 -6.74
CA GLY A 349 0.58 -25.45 -7.44
C GLY A 349 0.19 -25.11 -8.87
N SER A 350 0.22 -26.11 -9.76
CA SER A 350 -0.42 -25.96 -11.06
C SER A 350 -1.94 -25.98 -10.89
N ALA A 351 -2.66 -25.15 -11.64
CA ALA A 351 -4.11 -25.21 -11.68
C ALA A 351 -4.60 -26.63 -12.02
N SER A 352 -5.55 -27.12 -11.23
CA SER A 352 -6.12 -28.47 -11.35
C SER A 352 -7.46 -28.49 -12.08
N VAL A 353 -8.03 -27.31 -12.38
CA VAL A 353 -9.25 -27.19 -13.16
C VAL A 353 -9.04 -27.65 -14.60
N THR A 354 -10.08 -28.26 -15.17
CA THR A 354 -10.11 -28.73 -16.56
C THR A 354 -10.84 -27.78 -17.50
N SER A 355 -11.59 -26.81 -16.94
CA SER A 355 -12.21 -25.73 -17.71
C SER A 355 -11.13 -24.86 -18.34
N VAL A 356 -11.24 -24.67 -19.65
CA VAL A 356 -10.32 -23.84 -20.41
C VAL A 356 -10.97 -22.48 -20.65
N TYR A 357 -10.23 -21.39 -20.41
CA TYR A 357 -10.52 -20.10 -21.03
C TYR A 357 -9.62 -19.94 -22.26
N GLY A 358 -10.18 -19.37 -23.32
CA GLY A 358 -9.41 -19.00 -24.50
C GLY A 358 -8.86 -20.18 -25.29
N PRO A 359 -7.71 -20.00 -25.97
CA PRO A 359 -7.10 -21.04 -26.78
C PRO A 359 -6.27 -22.05 -25.96
N GLY A 360 -6.66 -22.39 -24.73
CA GLY A 360 -6.06 -23.51 -23.98
C GLY A 360 -5.62 -23.24 -22.54
N GLY A 361 -5.84 -22.03 -22.02
CA GLY A 361 -5.48 -21.65 -20.64
C GLY A 361 -6.35 -22.32 -19.59
N ARG A 362 -5.73 -22.89 -18.55
CA ARG A 362 -6.37 -23.48 -17.37
C ARG A 362 -5.92 -22.71 -16.12
N GLY A 363 -6.89 -22.29 -15.31
CA GLY A 363 -6.68 -21.46 -14.13
C GLY A 363 -8.01 -21.03 -13.52
N THR A 364 -7.96 -20.28 -12.42
CA THR A 364 -9.12 -19.85 -11.66
C THR A 364 -9.25 -18.33 -11.52
N PRO A 365 -9.11 -17.55 -12.61
CA PRO A 365 -9.19 -16.11 -12.53
C PRO A 365 -10.53 -15.64 -11.95
N ARG A 366 -10.44 -14.70 -11.02
CA ARG A 366 -11.48 -14.13 -10.15
C ARG A 366 -12.14 -15.10 -9.18
N ALA A 367 -11.50 -16.22 -8.89
CA ALA A 367 -12.02 -17.23 -7.98
C ALA A 367 -10.93 -17.77 -7.05
N GLN A 368 -11.35 -18.54 -6.05
CA GLN A 368 -10.41 -19.23 -5.20
C GLN A 368 -9.61 -20.25 -6.00
N ASN A 369 -8.28 -20.20 -5.82
CA ASN A 369 -7.34 -21.14 -6.42
C ASN A 369 -7.75 -22.60 -6.22
N SER A 370 -7.72 -23.38 -7.30
CA SER A 370 -7.99 -24.81 -7.23
C SER A 370 -6.94 -25.59 -6.45
N ALA A 371 -5.72 -25.07 -6.39
CA ALA A 371 -4.63 -25.57 -5.57
C ALA A 371 -4.72 -25.13 -4.09
N PHE A 372 -5.72 -24.34 -3.70
CA PHE A 372 -5.81 -23.75 -2.36
C PHE A 372 -5.73 -24.80 -1.25
N THR A 373 -4.88 -24.54 -0.27
CA THR A 373 -4.79 -25.30 0.97
C THR A 373 -4.74 -24.30 2.14
N PRO A 374 -5.67 -24.40 3.10
CA PRO A 374 -5.79 -23.44 4.20
C PRO A 374 -4.58 -23.42 5.15
#